data_AF-A0A7X4FEI1-F1
#
_entry.id   AF-A0A7X4FEI1-F1
#
_cell.length_a   1.000
_cell.length_b   1.000
_cell.length_c   1.000
_cell.angle_alpha   90.00
_cell.angle_beta   90.00
_cell.angle_gamma   90.00
#
_symmetry.space_group_name_H-M   'P 1'
#
loop_
_entity.id
_entity.type
_entity.pdbx_description
1 polymer ?
#
loop_
_entity_poly.entity_id
_entity_poly.type
_entity_poly.pdbx_seq_one_letter_code
_entity_poly.pdbx_strand_id
1 'polypeptide(L)'
;MPIDVSEQIEKAMERGEFKDLPGKGEPLKLDTNPFLTPQARMANRLLKENGFAPRWIELEKEIKQEKAQLERLLRNLKARRERLATFIAQHPHRHEAVSRSFEYERARGIARYTEKLENLNKKIQRVNLLMPTRNRQYGLTNKETALDRFEENCPSL
;
A
#
# COMPACT_ATOMS: atom_id res chain seq x y z
N MET A 1 13.33 -45.20 -31.70
CA MET A 1 13.13 -45.50 -30.26
C MET A 1 12.84 -44.19 -29.55
N PRO A 2 11.79 -44.10 -28.72
CA PRO A 2 11.55 -42.92 -27.90
C PRO A 2 12.67 -42.78 -26.87
N ILE A 3 13.15 -41.56 -26.69
CA ILE A 3 14.15 -41.23 -25.67
C ILE A 3 13.44 -41.25 -24.31
N ASP A 4 13.87 -42.14 -23.40
CA ASP A 4 13.43 -42.10 -22.01
C ASP A 4 14.31 -41.11 -21.22
N VAL A 5 13.74 -39.93 -20.96
CA VAL A 5 14.41 -38.85 -20.24
C VAL A 5 14.74 -39.26 -18.80
N SER A 6 13.92 -40.11 -18.17
CA SER A 6 14.12 -40.54 -16.79
C SER A 6 15.35 -41.45 -16.67
N GLU A 7 15.48 -42.42 -17.58
CA GLU A 7 16.63 -43.32 -17.62
C GLU A 7 17.95 -42.56 -17.88
N GLN A 8 17.90 -41.47 -18.67
CA GLN A 8 19.06 -40.61 -18.89
C GLN A 8 19.45 -39.81 -17.64
N ILE A 9 18.47 -39.30 -16.89
CA ILE A 9 18.71 -38.57 -15.64
C ILE A 9 19.31 -39.50 -14.58
N GLU A 10 18.78 -40.72 -14.42
CA GLU A 10 19.32 -41.70 -13.46
C GLU A 10 20.78 -42.06 -13.77
N LYS A 11 21.10 -42.38 -15.03
CA LYS A 11 22.47 -42.67 -15.45
C LYS A 11 23.41 -41.46 -15.24
N ALA A 12 22.94 -40.23 -15.42
CA ALA A 12 23.72 -39.02 -15.15
C ALA A 12 23.94 -38.79 -13.63
N MET A 13 22.96 -39.14 -12.80
CA MET A 13 23.09 -39.15 -11.34
C MET A 13 24.12 -40.19 -10.87
N GLU A 14 24.07 -41.41 -11.41
CA GLU A 14 25.03 -42.49 -11.13
C GLU A 14 26.46 -42.10 -11.50
N ARG A 15 26.63 -41.46 -12.67
CA ARG A 15 27.93 -40.90 -13.12
C ARG A 15 28.38 -39.70 -12.27
N GLY A 16 27.56 -39.22 -11.35
CA GLY A 16 27.89 -38.13 -10.45
C GLY A 16 27.91 -36.75 -11.11
N GLU A 17 27.28 -36.58 -12.28
CA GLU A 17 27.29 -35.33 -13.05
C GLU A 17 26.64 -34.16 -12.28
N PHE A 18 25.81 -34.45 -11.27
CA PHE A 18 25.18 -33.45 -10.39
C PHE A 18 25.95 -33.21 -9.07
N LYS A 19 27.09 -33.89 -8.83
CA LYS A 19 27.83 -33.77 -7.56
C LYS A 19 28.58 -32.44 -7.42
N ASP A 20 28.98 -31.80 -8.51
CA ASP A 20 29.74 -30.54 -8.48
C ASP A 20 29.25 -29.56 -9.55
N LEU A 21 27.94 -29.26 -9.51
CA LEU A 21 27.36 -28.28 -10.43
C LEU A 21 27.93 -26.89 -10.18
N PRO A 22 28.14 -26.08 -11.23
CA PRO A 22 28.50 -24.68 -11.08
C PRO A 22 27.51 -23.95 -10.16
N GLY A 23 28.03 -23.30 -9.11
CA GLY A 23 27.23 -22.59 -8.11
C GLY A 23 26.66 -23.47 -6.99
N LYS A 24 27.02 -24.76 -6.90
CA LYS A 24 26.61 -25.63 -5.80
C LYS A 24 27.16 -25.11 -4.47
N GLY A 25 26.26 -24.83 -3.53
CA GLY A 25 26.61 -24.30 -2.20
C GLY A 25 26.88 -22.79 -2.17
N GLU A 26 26.87 -22.11 -3.32
CA GLU A 26 26.98 -20.66 -3.39
C GLU A 26 25.61 -19.99 -3.25
N PRO A 27 25.54 -18.77 -2.68
CA PRO A 27 24.32 -17.97 -2.68
C PRO A 27 23.81 -17.70 -4.10
N LEU A 28 22.51 -17.86 -4.31
CA LEU A 28 21.86 -17.52 -5.57
C LEU A 28 22.02 -16.02 -5.89
N LYS A 29 22.45 -15.71 -7.11
CA LYS A 29 22.48 -14.33 -7.63
C LYS A 29 21.08 -13.90 -8.08
N LEU A 30 20.30 -13.38 -7.13
CA LEU A 30 18.91 -12.94 -7.34
C LEU A 30 18.79 -11.49 -7.84
N ASP A 31 19.91 -10.83 -8.07
CA ASP A 31 20.03 -9.41 -8.43
C ASP A 31 19.47 -9.10 -9.82
N THR A 32 19.28 -10.12 -10.65
CA THR A 32 18.81 -9.97 -12.03
C THR A 32 17.45 -10.64 -12.19
N ASN A 33 16.40 -9.84 -12.37
CA ASN A 33 15.08 -10.36 -12.73
C ASN A 33 15.08 -10.76 -14.23
N PRO A 34 14.95 -12.05 -14.57
CA PRO A 34 15.01 -12.52 -15.96
C PRO A 34 13.81 -12.05 -16.79
N PHE A 35 12.72 -11.65 -16.15
CA PHE A 35 11.50 -11.16 -16.80
C PHE A 35 11.57 -9.66 -17.19
N LEU A 36 12.65 -8.96 -16.86
CA LEU A 36 12.87 -7.57 -17.26
C LEU A 36 13.68 -7.49 -18.55
N THR A 37 13.40 -6.50 -19.40
CA THR A 37 14.26 -6.18 -20.55
C THR A 37 15.65 -5.70 -20.08
N PRO A 38 16.72 -5.85 -20.89
CA PRO A 38 18.05 -5.36 -20.54
C PRO A 38 18.06 -3.87 -20.12
N GLN A 39 17.26 -3.05 -20.81
CA GLN A 39 17.12 -1.62 -20.53
C GLN A 39 16.46 -1.38 -19.16
N ALA A 40 15.37 -2.10 -18.86
CA ALA A 40 14.69 -2.00 -17.56
C ALA A 40 15.59 -2.47 -16.40
N ARG A 41 16.40 -3.52 -16.62
CA ARG A 41 17.40 -3.97 -15.64
C ARG A 41 18.46 -2.91 -15.39
N MET A 42 19.00 -2.31 -16.45
CA MET A 42 20.00 -1.25 -16.33
C MET A 42 19.43 -0.04 -15.57
N ALA A 43 18.23 0.42 -15.92
CA ALA A 43 17.58 1.53 -15.24
C ALA A 43 17.36 1.26 -13.75
N ASN A 44 16.84 0.08 -13.39
CA ASN A 44 16.64 -0.30 -11.98
C ASN A 44 17.97 -0.40 -11.21
N ARG A 45 19.02 -0.92 -11.85
CA ARG A 45 20.36 -1.00 -11.26
C ARG A 45 20.93 0.39 -10.99
N LEU A 46 20.89 1.29 -11.99
CA LEU A 46 21.39 2.66 -11.86
C LEU A 46 20.68 3.40 -10.72
N LEU A 47 19.35 3.29 -10.62
CA LEU A 47 18.61 3.88 -9.51
C LEU A 47 19.09 3.33 -8.16
N LYS A 48 19.18 1.99 -8.03
CA LYS A 48 19.60 1.33 -6.79
C LYS A 48 21.02 1.74 -6.38
N GLU A 49 21.96 1.78 -7.31
CA GLU A 49 23.36 2.18 -7.05
C GLU A 49 23.46 3.63 -6.56
N ASN A 50 22.54 4.50 -6.97
CA ASN A 50 22.47 5.89 -6.53
C ASN A 50 21.55 6.09 -5.29
N GLY A 51 21.08 5.01 -4.66
CA GLY A 51 20.21 5.08 -3.48
C GLY A 51 18.76 5.46 -3.77
N PHE A 52 18.34 5.46 -5.03
CA PHE A 52 16.96 5.73 -5.44
C PHE A 52 16.17 4.45 -5.67
N ALA A 53 14.85 4.54 -5.50
CA ALA A 53 13.94 3.46 -5.83
C ALA A 53 13.24 3.76 -7.17
N PRO A 54 12.88 2.73 -7.95
CA PRO A 54 11.95 2.89 -9.07
C PRO A 54 10.67 3.61 -8.64
N ARG A 55 10.14 4.46 -9.54
CA ARG A 55 8.97 5.31 -9.28
C ARG A 55 7.77 4.57 -8.70
N TRP A 56 7.52 3.34 -9.16
CA TRP A 56 6.41 2.53 -8.66
C TRP A 56 6.58 2.18 -7.18
N ILE A 57 7.80 1.89 -6.70
CA ILE A 57 8.09 1.64 -5.28
C ILE A 57 7.82 2.90 -4.45
N GLU A 58 8.23 4.07 -4.94
CA GLU A 58 8.00 5.34 -4.25
C GLU A 58 6.51 5.61 -4.11
N LEU A 59 5.74 5.47 -5.19
CA LEU A 59 4.29 5.63 -5.17
C LEU A 59 3.60 4.65 -4.22
N GLU A 60 4.06 3.40 -4.14
CA GLU A 60 3.53 2.43 -3.16
C GLU A 60 3.77 2.89 -1.71
N LYS A 61 4.94 3.46 -1.41
CA LYS A 61 5.24 4.04 -0.09
C LYS A 61 4.32 5.23 0.19
N GLU A 62 4.14 6.13 -0.77
CA GLU A 62 3.23 7.28 -0.64
C GLU A 62 1.78 6.83 -0.39
N ILE A 63 1.28 5.84 -1.12
CA ILE A 63 -0.07 5.27 -0.95
C ILE A 63 -0.25 4.73 0.47
N LYS A 64 0.74 3.98 1.00
CA LYS A 64 0.71 3.45 2.37
C LYS A 64 0.68 4.59 3.40
N GLN A 65 1.49 5.63 3.20
CA GLN A 65 1.53 6.79 4.08
C GLN A 65 0.21 7.57 4.07
N GLU A 66 -0.37 7.81 2.89
CA GLU A 66 -1.65 8.52 2.77
C GLU A 66 -2.80 7.76 3.41
N LYS A 67 -2.86 6.43 3.24
CA LYS A 67 -3.80 5.58 3.97
C LYS A 67 -3.65 5.76 5.48
N ALA A 68 -2.42 5.71 6.00
CA ALA A 68 -2.16 5.92 7.42
C ALA A 68 -2.57 7.32 7.91
N GLN A 69 -2.42 8.35 7.07
CA GLN A 69 -2.86 9.72 7.38
C GLN A 69 -4.39 9.85 7.45
N LEU A 70 -5.12 9.23 6.52
CA LEU A 70 -6.60 9.17 6.53
C LEU A 70 -7.09 8.50 7.82
N GLU A 71 -6.51 7.35 8.16
CA GLU A 71 -6.84 6.62 9.38
C GLU A 71 -6.54 7.44 10.65
N ARG A 72 -5.42 8.17 10.66
CA ARG A 72 -5.07 9.07 11.77
C ARG A 72 -6.05 10.23 11.89
N LEU A 73 -6.51 10.80 10.77
CA LEU A 73 -7.52 11.88 10.79
C LEU A 73 -8.82 11.40 11.43
N LEU A 74 -9.33 10.25 11.03
CA LEU A 74 -10.54 9.65 11.62
C LEU A 74 -10.38 9.39 13.11
N ARG A 75 -9.28 8.74 13.53
CA ARG A 75 -9.01 8.47 14.95
C ARG A 75 -8.96 9.73 15.79
N ASN A 76 -8.32 10.78 15.29
CA ASN A 76 -8.20 12.04 16.01
C ASN A 76 -9.55 12.74 16.19
N LEU A 77 -10.37 12.78 15.14
CA LEU A 77 -11.72 13.34 15.20
C LEU A 77 -12.65 12.55 16.12
N LYS A 78 -12.61 11.22 16.03
CA LYS A 78 -13.35 10.33 16.93
C LYS A 78 -12.99 10.57 18.40
N ALA A 79 -11.68 10.55 18.72
CA ALA A 79 -11.22 10.81 20.08
C ALA A 79 -11.56 12.23 20.57
N ARG A 80 -11.58 13.21 19.65
CA ARG A 80 -12.02 14.58 19.95
C ARG A 80 -13.50 14.62 20.30
N ARG A 81 -14.36 13.98 19.50
CA ARG A 81 -15.80 13.83 19.74
C ARG A 81 -16.06 13.21 21.10
N GLU A 82 -15.44 12.07 21.39
CA GLU A 82 -15.62 11.34 22.65
C GLU A 82 -15.29 12.21 23.87
N ARG A 83 -14.17 12.96 23.84
CA ARG A 83 -13.82 13.90 24.91
C ARG A 83 -14.85 15.01 25.08
N LEU A 84 -15.37 15.55 23.97
CA LEU A 84 -16.39 16.60 24.02
C LEU A 84 -17.73 16.05 24.53
N ALA A 85 -18.11 14.82 24.17
CA ALA A 85 -19.29 14.14 24.68
C ALA A 85 -19.25 13.96 26.20
N THR A 86 -18.09 13.56 26.75
CA THR A 86 -17.90 13.52 28.21
C THR A 86 -17.98 14.91 28.85
N PHE A 87 -17.41 15.93 28.20
CA PHE A 87 -17.42 17.30 28.71
C PHE A 87 -18.85 17.89 28.77
N ILE A 88 -19.67 17.70 27.74
CA ILE A 88 -21.06 18.19 27.70
C ILE A 88 -21.94 17.45 28.71
N ALA A 89 -21.68 16.17 28.98
CA ALA A 89 -22.39 15.43 30.02
C ALA A 89 -22.16 16.04 31.41
N GLN A 90 -20.96 16.57 31.66
CA GLN A 90 -20.61 17.30 32.89
C GLN A 90 -21.09 18.75 32.89
N HIS A 91 -21.26 19.36 31.71
CA HIS A 91 -21.62 20.78 31.55
C HIS A 91 -22.75 20.97 30.51
N PRO A 92 -24.01 20.60 30.82
CA PRO A 92 -25.10 20.62 29.84
C PRO A 92 -25.38 22.01 29.25
N HIS A 93 -25.20 23.08 30.02
CA HIS A 93 -25.37 24.47 29.55
C HIS A 93 -24.38 24.89 28.45
N ARG A 94 -23.28 24.14 28.24
CA ARG A 94 -22.30 24.39 27.16
C ARG A 94 -22.59 23.61 25.89
N HIS A 95 -23.60 22.74 25.89
CA HIS A 95 -23.91 21.83 24.78
C HIS A 95 -23.94 22.55 23.44
N GLU A 96 -24.75 23.60 23.31
CA GLU A 96 -24.94 24.31 22.04
C GLU A 96 -23.62 24.87 21.48
N ALA A 97 -22.85 25.58 22.32
CA ALA A 97 -21.58 26.17 21.91
C ALA A 97 -20.55 25.10 21.51
N VAL A 98 -20.49 23.99 22.25
CA VAL A 98 -19.57 22.88 21.97
C VAL A 98 -19.97 22.14 20.69
N SER A 99 -21.24 21.78 20.53
CA SER A 99 -21.75 21.10 19.33
C SER A 99 -21.54 21.96 18.09
N ARG A 100 -21.85 23.27 18.16
CA ARG A 100 -21.59 24.19 17.04
C ARG A 100 -20.12 24.24 16.66
N SER A 101 -19.21 24.37 17.64
CA SER A 101 -17.77 24.37 17.38
C SER A 101 -17.29 23.05 16.78
N PHE A 102 -17.83 21.93 17.26
CA PHE A 102 -17.45 20.61 16.76
C PHE A 102 -17.96 20.37 15.35
N GLU A 103 -19.16 20.83 14.99
CA GLU A 103 -19.65 20.72 13.61
C GLU A 103 -18.77 21.47 12.61
N TYR A 104 -18.24 22.65 12.97
CA TYR A 104 -17.25 23.32 12.11
C TYR A 104 -15.93 22.53 12.00
N GLU A 105 -15.50 21.86 13.07
CA GLU A 105 -14.31 20.98 13.04
C GLU A 105 -14.56 19.75 12.16
N ARG A 106 -15.72 19.12 12.30
CA ARG A 106 -16.19 17.95 11.55
C ARG A 106 -16.36 18.26 10.07
N ALA A 107 -16.98 19.38 9.71
CA ALA A 107 -17.12 19.84 8.33
C ALA A 107 -15.76 20.05 7.63
N ARG A 108 -14.78 20.63 8.33
CA ARG A 108 -13.40 20.72 7.82
C ARG A 108 -12.71 19.36 7.79
N GLY A 109 -13.07 18.46 8.70
CA GLY A 109 -12.62 17.08 8.75
C GLY A 109 -13.01 16.31 7.49
N ILE A 110 -14.31 16.30 7.16
CA ILE A 110 -14.85 15.56 6.02
C ILE A 110 -14.36 16.12 4.68
N ALA A 111 -14.22 17.45 4.56
CA ALA A 111 -13.65 18.08 3.37
C ALA A 111 -12.19 17.61 3.14
N ARG A 112 -11.34 17.66 4.18
CA ARG A 112 -9.95 17.18 4.11
C ARG A 112 -9.84 15.68 3.86
N TYR A 113 -10.73 14.89 4.46
CA TYR A 113 -10.78 13.45 4.26
C TYR A 113 -11.12 13.11 2.80
N THR A 114 -12.13 13.79 2.24
CA THR A 114 -12.58 13.61 0.86
C THR A 114 -11.48 13.96 -0.15
N GLU A 115 -10.83 15.12 0.02
CA GLU A 115 -9.73 15.55 -0.84
C GLU A 115 -8.57 14.54 -0.82
N LYS A 116 -8.16 14.10 0.39
CA LYS A 116 -7.11 13.09 0.54
C LYS A 116 -7.48 11.75 -0.09
N LEU A 117 -8.74 11.34 0.00
CA LEU A 117 -9.23 10.10 -0.61
C LEU A 117 -9.15 10.16 -2.14
N GLU A 118 -9.52 11.30 -2.74
CA GLU A 118 -9.43 11.51 -4.18
C GLU A 118 -7.97 11.49 -4.65
N ASN A 119 -7.07 12.13 -3.91
CA ASN A 119 -5.63 12.12 -4.21
C ASN A 119 -5.04 10.72 -4.09
N LEU A 120 -5.44 9.96 -3.07
CA LEU A 120 -5.05 8.56 -2.89
C LEU A 120 -5.49 7.70 -4.08
N ASN A 121 -6.74 7.84 -4.52
CA ASN A 121 -7.26 7.09 -5.67
C ASN A 121 -6.51 7.44 -6.96
N LYS A 122 -6.17 8.72 -7.19
CA LYS A 122 -5.32 9.12 -8.33
C LYS A 122 -3.94 8.46 -8.28
N LYS A 123 -3.33 8.34 -7.10
CA LYS A 123 -2.03 7.65 -6.94
C LYS A 123 -2.14 6.15 -7.17
N ILE A 124 -3.19 5.51 -6.67
CA ILE A 124 -3.48 4.10 -6.91
C ILE A 124 -3.62 3.83 -8.42
N GLN A 125 -4.39 4.67 -9.14
CA GLN A 125 -4.52 4.56 -10.59
C GLN A 125 -3.17 4.65 -11.29
N ARG A 126 -2.31 5.61 -10.91
CA ARG A 126 -0.97 5.75 -11.50
C ARG A 126 -0.12 4.50 -11.31
N VAL A 127 -0.11 3.90 -10.12
CA VAL A 127 0.63 2.64 -9.88
C VAL A 127 0.05 1.50 -10.69
N ASN A 128 -1.28 1.36 -10.75
CA ASN A 128 -1.93 0.30 -11.53
C ASN A 128 -1.64 0.40 -13.04
N LEU A 129 -1.50 1.63 -13.56
CA LEU A 129 -1.11 1.86 -14.95
C LEU A 129 0.37 1.50 -15.21
N LEU A 130 1.26 1.77 -14.24
CA LEU A 130 2.66 1.34 -14.30
C LEU A 130 2.82 -0.18 -14.18
N MET A 131 1.87 -0.84 -13.51
CA MET A 131 1.89 -2.26 -13.20
C MET A 131 0.63 -2.96 -13.76
N PRO A 132 0.57 -3.27 -15.07
CA PRO A 132 -0.61 -3.84 -15.71
C PRO A 132 -0.88 -5.30 -15.31
N THR A 133 0.01 -5.94 -14.54
CA THR A 133 -0.20 -7.28 -14.01
C THR A 133 -1.24 -7.26 -12.89
N ARG A 134 -2.37 -7.95 -13.11
CA ARG A 134 -3.54 -7.93 -12.21
C ARG A 134 -3.21 -8.23 -10.74
N ASN A 135 -2.28 -9.14 -10.46
CA ASN A 135 -1.87 -9.51 -9.10
C ASN A 135 -1.00 -8.45 -8.39
N ARG A 136 -0.64 -7.36 -9.07
CA ARG A 136 0.13 -6.23 -8.52
C ARG A 136 -0.66 -4.91 -8.51
N GLN A 137 -1.95 -4.97 -8.82
CA GLN A 137 -2.84 -3.80 -8.80
C GLN A 137 -3.47 -3.61 -7.42
N TYR A 138 -3.63 -2.35 -7.03
CA TYR A 138 -4.33 -1.94 -5.82
C TYR A 138 -5.80 -1.61 -6.15
N GLY A 139 -6.72 -2.08 -5.31
CA GLY A 139 -8.13 -1.67 -5.39
C GLY A 139 -8.29 -0.18 -5.11
N LEU A 140 -9.14 0.49 -5.89
CA LEU A 140 -9.57 1.86 -5.58
C LEU A 140 -10.41 1.86 -4.32
N THR A 141 -10.30 2.94 -3.55
CA THR A 141 -11.15 3.12 -2.37
C THR A 141 -12.49 3.68 -2.84
N ASN A 142 -13.59 2.97 -2.55
CA ASN A 142 -14.94 3.46 -2.83
C ASN A 142 -15.20 4.72 -1.99
N LYS A 143 -15.62 5.81 -2.66
CA LYS A 143 -15.86 7.10 -2.01
C LYS A 143 -17.06 7.06 -1.09
N GLU A 144 -18.16 6.46 -1.51
CA GLU A 144 -19.40 6.36 -0.74
C GLU A 144 -19.15 5.59 0.57
N THR A 145 -18.62 4.37 0.47
CA THR A 145 -18.29 3.55 1.65
C THR A 145 -17.29 4.24 2.59
N ALA A 146 -16.34 5.02 2.04
CA ALA A 146 -15.38 5.75 2.85
C ALA A 146 -16.01 6.94 3.59
N LEU A 147 -17.03 7.58 3.00
CA LEU A 147 -17.78 8.66 3.63
C LEU A 147 -18.76 8.11 4.67
N ASP A 148 -19.42 6.99 4.41
CA ASP A 148 -20.25 6.30 5.42
C ASP A 148 -19.41 5.95 6.64
N ARG A 149 -18.20 5.40 6.43
CA ARG A 149 -17.26 5.13 7.52
C ARG A 149 -16.84 6.39 8.26
N PHE A 150 -16.70 7.54 7.59
CA PHE A 150 -16.41 8.81 8.25
C PHE A 150 -17.55 9.20 9.19
N GLU A 151 -18.79 9.11 8.71
CA GLU A 151 -20.01 9.39 9.47
C GLU A 151 -20.16 8.50 10.69
N GLU A 152 -19.95 7.19 10.53
CA GLU A 152 -19.99 6.22 11.64
C GLU A 152 -18.91 6.49 12.71
N ASN A 153 -17.71 6.90 12.30
CA ASN A 153 -16.60 7.14 13.23
C ASN A 153 -16.67 8.52 13.89
N CYS A 154 -17.32 9.48 13.25
CA CYS A 154 -17.38 10.86 13.70
C CYS A 154 -18.78 11.47 13.48
N PRO A 155 -19.82 10.93 14.15
CA PRO A 155 -21.15 11.52 14.10
C PRO A 155 -21.20 12.85 14.85
N SER A 156 -22.22 13.66 14.59
CA SER A 156 -22.48 14.89 15.33
C SER A 156 -22.58 14.64 16.83
N LEU A 157 -22.25 15.66 17.65
CA LEU A 157 -22.34 15.58 19.11
C LEU A 157 -23.78 15.53 19.61
#